data_AF-A0A968NYX7-F1
#
_entry.id   AF-A0A968NYX7-F1
#
_cell.length_a   1.000
_cell.length_b   1.000
_cell.length_c   1.000
_cell.angle_alpha   90.00
_cell.angle_beta   90.00
_cell.angle_gamma   90.00
#
_symmetry.space_group_name_H-M   'P 1'
#
loop_
_entity.id
_entity.type
_entity.pdbx_description
1 polymer ?
#
loop_
_entity_poly.entity_id
_entity_poly.type
_entity_poly.pdbx_seq_one_letter_code
_entity_poly.pdbx_strand_id
1 'polypeptide(L)'
;MRQLTAWLPRTEALWQELLLLRELRADRRAAQQVDPLLLAESLLLVVQSPLQEEEYCAAFSAIAPATRLEERIDALLGEPIADESIAVSWLWLLPILPLLTLLLHR
;
A
#
# COMPACT_ATOMS: atom_id res chain seq x y z
N MET A 1 -14.68 -0.94 -8.12
CA MET A 1 -13.31 -0.90 -8.67
C MET A 1 -12.96 -2.09 -9.57
N ARG A 2 -13.21 -3.36 -9.17
CA ARG A 2 -13.01 -4.54 -10.03
C ARG A 2 -13.66 -4.48 -11.42
N GLN A 3 -14.83 -3.85 -11.54
CA GLN A 3 -15.53 -3.69 -12.83
C GLN A 3 -14.79 -2.76 -13.82
N LEU A 4 -14.01 -1.79 -13.32
CA LEU A 4 -13.27 -0.83 -14.15
C LEU A 4 -11.90 -1.36 -14.60
N THR A 5 -11.38 -2.39 -13.93
CA THR A 5 -10.07 -3.00 -14.21
C THR A 5 -10.17 -4.44 -14.69
N ALA A 6 -11.36 -4.90 -15.09
CA ALA A 6 -11.60 -6.30 -15.46
C ALA A 6 -10.77 -6.79 -16.67
N TRP A 7 -10.26 -5.86 -17.48
CA TRP A 7 -9.45 -6.09 -18.67
C TRP A 7 -7.94 -6.13 -18.39
N LEU A 8 -7.49 -5.79 -17.17
CA LEU A 8 -6.09 -5.74 -16.81
C LEU A 8 -5.64 -7.11 -16.24
N PRO A 9 -4.75 -7.85 -16.92
CA PRO A 9 -4.22 -9.10 -16.38
C PRO A 9 -3.37 -8.82 -15.12
N ARG A 10 -3.32 -9.77 -14.18
CA ARG A 10 -2.59 -9.67 -12.90
C ARG A 10 -3.01 -8.50 -12.00
N THR A 11 -4.27 -8.09 -12.05
CA THR A 11 -4.81 -7.04 -11.18
C THR A 11 -4.57 -7.29 -9.71
N GLU A 12 -4.70 -8.53 -9.22
CA GLU A 12 -4.47 -8.83 -7.80
C GLU A 12 -3.04 -8.49 -7.35
N ALA A 13 -2.02 -8.89 -8.11
CA ALA A 13 -0.63 -8.59 -7.79
C ALA A 13 -0.38 -7.08 -7.74
N LEU A 14 -0.89 -6.33 -8.72
CA LEU A 14 -0.81 -4.88 -8.76
C LEU A 14 -1.56 -4.22 -7.59
N TRP A 15 -2.72 -4.76 -7.21
CA TRP A 15 -3.47 -4.27 -6.06
C TRP A 15 -2.73 -4.49 -4.75
N GLN A 16 -2.11 -5.66 -4.56
CA GLN A 16 -1.29 -5.95 -3.39
C GLN A 16 -0.08 -5.02 -3.30
N GLU A 17 0.58 -4.76 -4.44
CA GLU A 17 1.71 -3.81 -4.51
C GLU A 17 1.28 -2.37 -4.19
N LEU A 18 0.16 -1.90 -4.74
CA LEU A 18 -0.40 -0.59 -4.41
C LEU A 18 -0.80 -0.46 -2.94
N LEU A 19 -1.33 -1.53 -2.35
CA LEU A 19 -1.73 -1.57 -0.94
C LEU A 19 -0.50 -1.52 -0.02
N LEU A 20 0.57 -2.24 -0.36
CA LEU A 20 1.86 -2.15 0.32
C LEU A 20 2.44 -0.72 0.24
N LEU A 21 2.45 -0.09 -0.93
CA LEU A 21 2.91 1.29 -1.08
C LEU A 21 2.11 2.28 -0.21
N ARG A 22 0.81 2.04 -0.06
CA ARG A 22 -0.05 2.82 0.83
C ARG A 22 0.33 2.64 2.30
N GLU A 23 0.58 1.41 2.74
CA GLU A 23 1.02 1.11 4.09
C GLU A 23 2.37 1.74 4.39
N LEU A 24 3.37 1.58 3.52
CA LEU A 24 4.68 2.20 3.68
C LEU A 24 4.59 3.73 3.84
N ARG A 25 3.68 4.38 3.10
CA ARG A 25 3.44 5.83 3.27
C ARG A 25 2.79 6.15 4.60
N ALA A 26 1.84 5.33 5.06
CA ALA A 26 1.20 5.51 6.36
C ALA A 26 2.20 5.30 7.50
N ASP A 27 3.04 4.28 7.41
CA ASP A 27 4.09 3.97 8.39
C ASP A 27 5.11 5.10 8.48
N ARG A 28 5.58 5.63 7.33
CA ARG A 28 6.44 6.83 7.30
C ARG A 28 5.78 8.04 7.96
N ARG A 29 4.48 8.27 7.67
CA ARG A 29 3.73 9.39 8.25
C ARG A 29 3.59 9.26 9.77
N ALA A 30 3.47 8.04 10.29
CA ALA A 30 3.41 7.77 11.71
C ALA A 30 4.80 7.87 12.38
N ALA A 31 5.86 7.42 11.70
CA ALA A 31 7.25 7.57 12.13
C ALA A 31 7.70 9.04 12.27
N GLN A 32 7.00 9.99 11.62
CA GLN A 32 7.21 11.43 11.83
C GLN A 32 6.74 11.91 13.22
N GLN A 33 5.91 11.12 13.93
CA GLN A 33 5.29 11.50 15.20
C GLN A 33 5.65 10.55 16.36
N VAL A 34 6.13 9.35 16.06
CA VAL A 34 6.41 8.28 17.02
C VAL A 34 7.74 7.64 16.66
N ASP A 35 8.44 7.09 17.66
CA ASP A 35 9.68 6.32 17.47
C ASP A 35 9.47 5.17 16.45
N PRO A 36 10.24 5.12 15.35
CA PRO A 36 10.11 4.07 14.33
C PRO A 36 10.32 2.65 14.87
N LEU A 37 11.16 2.46 15.88
CA LEU A 37 11.42 1.16 16.50
C LEU A 37 10.20 0.66 17.27
N LEU A 38 9.57 1.55 18.04
CA LEU A 38 8.32 1.26 18.75
C LEU A 38 7.20 0.94 17.75
N LEU A 39 7.15 1.67 16.62
CA LEU A 39 6.19 1.40 15.57
C LEU A 39 6.40 0.01 14.96
N ALA A 40 7.63 -0.38 14.63
CA ALA A 40 7.95 -1.71 14.12
C ALA A 40 7.58 -2.83 15.13
N GLU A 41 7.85 -2.63 16.41
CA GLU A 41 7.43 -3.55 17.48
C GLU A 41 5.91 -3.70 17.53
N SER A 42 5.17 -2.58 17.47
CA SER A 42 3.71 -2.60 17.47
C SER A 42 3.13 -3.40 16.29
N LEU A 43 3.77 -3.34 15.12
CA LEU A 43 3.36 -4.12 13.94
C LEU A 43 3.54 -5.63 14.17
N LEU A 44 4.66 -6.04 14.77
CA LEU A 44 4.89 -7.44 15.15
C LEU A 44 3.84 -7.94 16.14
N LEU A 45 3.51 -7.13 17.15
CA LEU A 45 2.50 -7.47 18.16
C LEU A 45 1.11 -7.65 17.54
N VAL A 46 0.71 -6.78 16.62
CA VAL A 46 -0.59 -6.88 15.95
C VAL A 46 -0.70 -8.15 15.10
N VAL A 47 0.36 -8.50 14.36
CA VAL A 47 0.36 -9.71 13.51
C VAL A 47 0.37 -11.00 14.34
N GLN A 48 1.02 -10.99 15.50
CA GLN A 48 1.04 -12.12 16.42
C GLN A 48 -0.26 -12.26 17.23
N SER A 49 -1.10 -11.24 17.25
CA SER A 49 -2.36 -11.27 17.97
C SER A 49 -3.38 -12.14 17.22
N PRO A 50 -4.07 -13.08 17.89
CA PRO A 50 -5.15 -13.83 17.27
C PRO A 50 -6.30 -12.86 16.95
N LEU A 51 -6.39 -12.43 15.69
CA LEU A 51 -7.52 -11.64 15.23
C LEU A 51 -8.77 -12.51 15.32
N GLN A 52 -9.69 -12.15 16.22
CA GLN A 52 -11.05 -12.67 16.17
C GLN A 52 -11.66 -12.21 14.84
N GLU A 53 -12.00 -13.17 13.97
CA GLU A 53 -12.73 -12.88 12.73
C GLU A 53 -14.11 -12.34 13.11
N GLU A 54 -14.23 -11.02 13.20
CA GLU A 54 -15.54 -10.37 13.19
C GLU A 54 -16.09 -10.44 11.76
N GLU A 55 -17.36 -10.83 11.62
CA GLU A 55 -18.07 -11.02 10.33
C GLU A 55 -18.09 -9.77 9.42
N TYR A 56 -17.64 -8.62 9.92
CA TYR A 56 -17.63 -7.32 9.24
C TYR A 56 -16.23 -6.77 8.94
N CYS A 57 -15.17 -7.56 9.13
CA CYS A 57 -13.82 -7.13 8.78
C CYS A 57 -13.66 -7.07 7.25
N ALA A 58 -13.33 -5.88 6.74
CA ALA A 58 -12.97 -5.71 5.34
C ALA A 58 -11.76 -6.63 5.02
N ALA A 59 -11.84 -7.37 3.92
CA ALA A 59 -10.84 -8.38 3.50
C ALA A 59 -9.42 -7.83 3.22
N PHE A 60 -9.13 -6.58 3.60
CA PHE A 60 -7.79 -6.00 3.54
C PHE A 60 -6.81 -6.65 4.51
N SER A 61 -7.29 -7.35 5.55
CA SER A 61 -6.44 -8.13 6.47
C SER A 61 -6.17 -9.55 6.00
N ALA A 62 -6.72 -9.98 4.86
CA ALA A 62 -6.55 -11.33 4.35
C ALA A 62 -5.05 -11.60 4.14
N ILE A 63 -4.51 -12.46 5.02
CA ILE A 63 -3.17 -13.06 5.04
C ILE A 63 -2.21 -12.34 4.09
N ALA A 64 -1.75 -11.16 4.52
CA ALA A 64 -0.67 -10.49 3.83
C ALA A 64 0.53 -11.45 3.76
N PRO A 65 1.21 -11.56 2.61
CA PRO A 65 2.40 -12.40 2.52
C PRO A 65 3.42 -11.94 3.56
N ALA A 66 4.13 -12.88 4.19
CA ALA A 66 5.11 -12.57 5.26
C ALA A 66 6.15 -11.52 4.82
N THR A 67 6.50 -11.52 3.53
CA THR A 67 7.39 -10.54 2.89
C THR A 67 6.90 -9.09 3.04
N ARG A 68 5.59 -8.88 3.16
CA ARG A 68 4.98 -7.55 3.30
C ARG A 68 5.25 -6.93 4.67
N LEU A 69 5.23 -7.74 5.73
CA LEU A 69 5.53 -7.26 7.08
C LEU A 69 7.02 -6.92 7.19
N GLU A 70 7.87 -7.78 6.67
CA GLU A 70 9.32 -7.59 6.61
C GLU A 70 9.66 -6.28 5.89
N GLU A 71 9.10 -6.05 4.70
CA GLU A 71 9.34 -4.82 3.93
C GLU A 71 8.92 -3.54 4.68
N ARG A 72 7.85 -3.61 5.47
CA ARG A 72 7.41 -2.47 6.31
C ARG A 72 8.35 -2.21 7.48
N ILE A 73 8.85 -3.26 8.13
CA ILE A 73 9.82 -3.16 9.22
C ILE A 73 11.15 -2.60 8.68
N ASP A 74 11.63 -3.14 7.56
CA ASP A 74 12.86 -2.67 6.91
C ASP A 74 12.76 -1.19 6.50
N ALA A 75 11.60 -0.76 5.99
CA ALA A 75 11.38 0.63 5.64
C ALA A 75 11.29 1.58 6.85
N LEU A 76 10.88 1.10 8.02
CA LEU A 76 10.84 1.87 9.26
C LEU A 76 12.22 2.02 9.91
N LEU A 77 13.03 0.96 9.86
CA LEU A 77 14.35 0.90 10.48
C LEU A 77 15.49 1.35 9.54
N GLY A 78 15.21 1.40 8.24
CA GLY A 78 16.13 1.87 7.22
C GLY A 78 16.36 3.38 7.26
N GLU A 79 17.28 3.85 6.41
CA GLU A 79 17.61 5.26 6.32
C GLU A 79 16.42 6.05 5.74
N PRO A 80 16.02 7.19 6.34
CA PRO A 80 14.92 7.98 5.84
C PRO A 80 15.24 8.45 4.43
N ILE A 81 14.43 8.00 3.47
CA ILE A 81 14.47 8.52 2.11
C ILE A 81 14.15 10.01 2.23
N ALA A 82 15.08 10.87 1.80
CA ALA A 82 14.84 12.30 1.79
C ALA A 82 13.52 12.57 1.06
N ASP A 83 12.66 13.41 1.65
CA ASP A 83 11.46 13.87 0.95
C ASP A 83 11.92 14.69 -0.26
N GLU A 84 12.14 14.01 -1.39
CA GLU A 84 12.33 14.68 -2.64
C GLU A 84 11.03 15.44 -2.91
N SER A 85 11.14 16.77 -2.98
CA SER A 85 10.05 17.62 -3.42
C SER A 85 9.72 17.25 -4.86
N ILE A 86 8.84 16.28 -5.05
CA ILE A 86 8.35 15.88 -6.36
C ILE A 86 7.56 17.06 -6.90
N ALA A 87 8.17 17.84 -7.78
CA ALA A 87 7.43 18.79 -8.60
C ALA A 87 6.33 18.01 -9.32
N VAL A 88 5.07 18.26 -8.95
CA VAL A 88 3.91 17.54 -9.47
C VAL A 88 3.77 17.87 -10.95
N SER A 89 4.44 17.09 -11.79
CA SER A 89 4.39 17.22 -13.23
C SER A 89 3.12 16.58 -13.75
N TRP A 90 2.25 17.34 -14.40
CA TRP A 90 0.98 16.88 -14.95
C TRP A 90 1.14 15.73 -15.98
N LEU A 91 2.38 15.42 -16.38
CA LEU A 91 2.74 14.23 -17.14
C LEU A 91 2.32 12.91 -16.46
N TRP A 92 2.09 12.86 -15.15
CA TRP A 92 1.52 11.66 -14.49
C TRP A 92 0.08 11.35 -14.93
N LEU A 93 -0.62 12.31 -15.56
CA LEU A 93 -1.95 12.09 -16.15
C LEU A 93 -1.89 11.43 -17.53
N LEU A 94 -0.74 11.46 -18.20
CA LEU A 94 -0.55 10.86 -19.54
C LEU A 94 -0.90 9.35 -19.60
N PRO A 95 -0.49 8.51 -18.62
CA PRO A 95 -0.88 7.10 -18.61
C PRO A 95 -2.37 6.86 -18.30
N ILE A 96 -3.10 7.86 -17.78
CA ILE A 96 -4.55 7.78 -17.53
C ILE A 96 -5.34 8.04 -18.83
N LEU A 97 -4.75 8.74 -19.78
CA LEU A 97 -5.35 9.08 -21.07
C LEU A 97 -5.80 7.85 -21.90
N PRO A 98 -4.99 6.79 -22.10
CA PRO A 98 -5.46 5.59 -22.80
C PRO A 98 -6.60 4.87 -22.06
N LEU A 99 -6.64 4.98 -20.73
CA LEU A 99 -7.73 4.43 -19.91
C LEU A 99 -9.05 5.17 -20.17
N LEU A 100 -9.00 6.49 -20.36
CA LEU A 100 -10.16 7.29 -20.74
C LEU A 100 -10.62 6.97 -22.16
N THR A 101 -9.69 6.74 -23.10
CA THR A 101 -10.07 6.35 -24.46
C THR A 101 -10.75 4.98 -24.51
N LEU A 102 -10.40 4.05 -23.61
CA LEU A 102 -11.08 2.76 -23.45
C LEU A 102 -12.53 2.91 -22.97
N LEU A 103 -12.83 3.91 -22.12
CA LEU A 103 -14.20 4.20 -21.69
C LEU A 103 -15.06 4.85 -22.80
N LEU A 104 -14.41 5.47 -23.80
CA LEU A 104 -15.08 6.07 -24.96
C LEU A 104 -15.18 5.12 -26.17
N HIS A 105 -14.49 3.97 -26.14
CA HIS A 105 -14.60 2.94 -27.17
C HIS A 105 -15.79 2.04 -26.83
N ARG A 106 -16.96 2.33 -27.42
CA ARG A 106 -18.13 1.45 -27.39
C ARG A 106 -17.94 0.23 -28.28
#